data_AF-A0A348UUJ6-F1
#
_entry.id   AF-A0A348UUJ6-F1
#
_cell.length_a   1.000
_cell.length_b   1.000
_cell.length_c   1.000
_cell.angle_alpha   90.00
_cell.angle_beta   90.00
_cell.angle_gamma   90.00
#
_symmetry.space_group_name_H-M   'P 1'
#
loop_
_entity.id
_entity.type
_entity.pdbx_description
1 polymer ?
#
loop_
_entity_poly.entity_id
_entity_poly.type
_entity_poly.pdbx_seq_one_letter_code
_entity_poly.pdbx_strand_id
1 'polypeptide(L)'
;DLTKTEVYALGRYLGVSRDILSARPTDGLWEDNRTDESQIGASYDELEWAMAYEAGDKSRDITDHQKNVLEVYRKFNRANRHKMEPIPVCTIPGELKL
;
A
#
# COMPACT_ATOMS: atom_id res chain seq x y z
N ASP A 1 -5.99 6.44 -8.51
CA ASP A 1 -6.39 6.53 -7.10
C ASP A 1 -5.41 7.44 -6.36
N LEU A 2 -5.69 7.79 -5.10
CA LEU A 2 -4.85 8.68 -4.28
C LEU A 2 -3.87 7.90 -3.39
N THR A 3 -2.70 8.48 -3.16
CA THR A 3 -1.76 8.01 -2.14
C THR A 3 -2.13 8.50 -0.73
N LYS A 4 -1.48 7.99 0.31
CA LYS A 4 -1.79 8.38 1.69
C LYS A 4 -1.42 9.84 1.93
N THR A 5 -0.30 10.31 1.40
CA THR A 5 0.11 11.72 1.48
C THR A 5 -0.90 12.64 0.79
N GLU A 6 -1.44 12.24 -0.37
CA GLU A 6 -2.49 12.97 -1.07
C GLU A 6 -3.80 13.01 -0.28
N VAL A 7 -4.18 11.91 0.38
CA VAL A 7 -5.35 11.87 1.27
C VAL A 7 -5.17 12.83 2.45
N TYR A 8 -3.98 12.90 3.05
CA TYR A 8 -3.69 13.88 4.11
C TYR A 8 -3.77 15.33 3.60
N ALA A 9 -3.26 15.60 2.40
CA ALA A 9 -3.35 16.92 1.78
C ALA A 9 -4.80 17.33 1.53
N LEU A 10 -5.63 16.39 1.04
CA LEU A 10 -7.06 16.60 0.85
C LEU A 10 -7.78 16.85 2.18
N GLY A 11 -7.47 16.08 3.23
CA GLY A 11 -8.06 16.28 4.55
C GLY A 11 -7.77 17.68 5.13
N ARG A 12 -6.55 18.20 4.93
CA ARG A 12 -6.22 19.60 5.29
C ARG A 12 -7.05 20.61 4.51
N TYR A 13 -7.17 20.40 3.20
CA TYR A 13 -7.94 21.28 2.32
C TYR A 13 -9.44 21.31 2.72
N LEU A 14 -9.99 20.16 3.10
CA LEU A 14 -11.39 20.03 3.54
C LEU A 14 -11.65 20.48 4.98
N GLY A 15 -10.62 20.88 5.74
CA GLY A 15 -10.78 21.35 7.12
C GLY A 15 -11.01 20.24 8.14
N VAL A 16 -10.51 19.02 7.88
CA VAL A 16 -10.53 17.92 8.88
C VAL A 16 -9.79 18.36 10.15
N SER A 17 -10.29 17.97 11.32
CA SER A 17 -9.70 18.32 12.62
C SER A 17 -8.21 17.96 12.69
N ARG A 18 -7.41 18.84 13.31
CA ARG A 18 -5.98 18.60 13.51
C ARG A 18 -5.70 17.31 14.27
N ASP A 19 -6.51 17.01 15.29
CA ASP A 19 -6.33 15.80 16.11
C ASP A 19 -6.44 14.53 15.26
N ILE A 20 -7.29 14.53 14.23
CA ILE A 20 -7.42 13.43 13.26
C ILE A 20 -6.22 13.39 12.31
N LEU A 21 -5.82 14.55 11.77
CA LEU A 21 -4.71 14.64 10.81
C LEU A 21 -3.34 14.32 11.43
N SER A 22 -3.15 14.56 12.73
CA SER A 22 -1.91 14.26 13.45
C SER A 22 -1.91 12.90 14.14
N ALA A 23 -3.07 12.23 14.22
CA ALA A 23 -3.13 10.89 14.78
C ALA A 23 -2.25 9.94 13.96
N ARG A 24 -1.47 9.10 14.67
CA ARG A 24 -0.69 8.05 14.01
C ARG A 24 -1.65 7.07 13.32
N PRO A 25 -1.40 6.67 12.07
CA PRO A 25 -2.19 5.64 11.41
C PRO A 25 -2.15 4.31 12.17
N THR A 26 -3.34 3.81 12.52
CA THR A 26 -3.56 2.51 13.15
C THR A 26 -4.78 1.86 12.52
N ASP A 27 -4.78 0.53 12.46
CA ASP A 27 -5.91 -0.27 11.94
C ASP A 27 -7.09 -0.38 12.94
N GLY A 28 -6.86 -0.01 14.21
CA GLY A 28 -7.84 -0.11 15.29
C GLY A 28 -8.23 -1.55 15.66
N LEU A 29 -7.47 -2.55 15.21
CA LEU A 29 -7.76 -3.97 15.44
C LEU A 29 -7.16 -4.51 16.74
N TRP A 30 -6.16 -3.83 17.28
CA TRP A 30 -5.40 -4.28 18.45
C TRP A 30 -5.36 -3.21 19.54
N GLU A 31 -5.51 -3.63 20.80
CA GLU A 31 -5.44 -2.75 21.99
C GLU A 31 -4.03 -2.22 22.25
N ASP A 32 -3.00 -2.82 21.63
CA ASP A 32 -1.60 -2.45 21.82
C ASP A 32 -1.15 -1.23 21.01
N ASN A 33 -2.07 -0.55 20.32
CA ASN A 33 -1.83 0.67 19.55
C ASN A 33 -0.68 0.56 18.54
N ARG A 34 -0.40 -0.64 18.03
CA ARG A 34 0.57 -0.82 16.94
C ARG A 34 0.15 0.03 15.74
N THR A 35 1.12 0.70 15.13
CA THR A 35 0.88 1.57 13.97
C THR A 35 0.98 0.79 12.67
N ASP A 36 0.30 1.25 11.63
CA ASP A 36 0.37 0.62 10.31
C ASP A 36 1.82 0.48 9.82
N GLU A 37 2.61 1.54 9.98
CA GLU A 37 4.04 1.55 9.60
C GLU A 37 4.87 0.53 10.39
N SER A 38 4.56 0.31 11.67
CA SER A 38 5.25 -0.71 12.48
C SER A 38 4.91 -2.14 12.05
N GLN A 39 3.67 -2.36 11.59
CA GLN A 39 3.24 -3.66 11.09
C GLN A 39 3.82 -3.97 9.71
N ILE A 40 3.90 -2.95 8.85
CA ILE A 40 4.42 -3.08 7.49
C ILE A 40 5.95 -3.10 7.48
N GLY A 41 6.59 -2.38 8.41
CA GLY A 41 8.04 -2.22 8.48
C GLY A 41 8.59 -1.18 7.50
N ALA A 42 7.75 -0.23 7.05
CA ALA A 42 8.11 0.89 6.19
C ALA A 42 7.12 2.06 6.42
N SER A 43 7.58 3.29 6.21
CA SER A 43 6.71 4.47 6.30
C SER A 43 5.83 4.62 5.05
N TYR A 44 4.79 5.44 5.14
CA TYR A 44 3.96 5.74 3.96
C TYR A 44 4.75 6.41 2.84
N ASP A 45 5.62 7.36 3.17
CA ASP A 45 6.46 8.05 2.18
C ASP A 45 7.39 7.06 1.45
N GLU A 46 7.94 6.09 2.17
CA GLU A 46 8.79 5.03 1.62
C GLU A 46 8.02 4.10 0.69
N LEU A 47 6.81 3.71 1.08
CA LEU A 47 5.94 2.86 0.26
C LEU A 47 5.47 3.57 -1.00
N GLU A 48 5.10 4.85 -0.89
CA GLU A 48 4.70 5.68 -2.03
C GLU A 48 5.84 5.86 -3.02
N TRP A 49 7.07 6.08 -2.53
CA TRP A 49 8.26 6.05 -3.37
C TRP A 49 8.44 4.69 -4.07
N ALA A 50 8.31 3.58 -3.35
CA ALA A 50 8.44 2.24 -3.93
C ALA A 50 7.37 1.94 -4.99
N MET A 51 6.15 2.43 -4.79
CA MET A 51 5.06 2.37 -5.78
C MET A 51 5.43 3.13 -7.05
N ALA A 52 5.91 4.38 -6.93
CA ALA A 52 6.33 5.20 -8.06
C ALA A 52 7.50 4.57 -8.83
N TYR A 53 8.47 4.01 -8.10
CA TYR A 53 9.59 3.28 -8.69
C TYR A 53 9.10 2.06 -9.49
N GLU A 54 8.17 1.27 -8.95
CA GLU A 54 7.62 0.11 -9.67
C GLU A 54 6.74 0.48 -10.86
N ALA A 55 6.08 1.64 -10.81
CA ALA A 55 5.25 2.15 -11.89
C ALA A 55 6.05 2.62 -13.12
N GLY A 56 7.37 2.76 -13.03
CA GLY A 56 8.22 3.04 -14.19
C GLY A 56 9.34 4.06 -13.97
N ASP A 57 9.42 4.72 -12.81
CA ASP A 57 10.53 5.64 -12.50
C ASP A 57 11.79 4.89 -12.03
N LYS A 58 12.26 3.95 -12.86
CA LYS A 58 13.40 3.07 -12.56
C LYS A 58 14.74 3.71 -12.98
N SER A 59 14.81 5.04 -13.01
CA SER A 59 15.89 5.81 -13.62
C SER A 59 17.08 6.09 -12.70
N ARG A 60 17.07 5.59 -11.45
CA ARG A 60 18.01 6.00 -10.41
C ARG A 60 18.68 4.81 -9.74
N ASP A 61 19.97 4.96 -9.44
CA ASP A 61 20.65 4.11 -8.48
C ASP A 61 19.93 4.22 -7.12
N ILE A 62 19.56 3.06 -6.57
CA ILE A 62 18.85 2.98 -5.31
C ILE A 62 19.80 2.60 -4.18
N THR A 63 19.59 3.23 -3.03
CA THR A 63 20.33 2.92 -1.80
C THR A 63 19.96 1.53 -1.26
N ASP A 64 20.77 0.98 -0.36
CA ASP A 64 20.45 -0.33 0.26
C ASP A 64 19.18 -0.27 1.10
N HIS A 65 18.89 0.87 1.73
CA HIS A 65 17.62 1.08 2.44
C HIS A 65 16.42 1.03 1.48
N GLN A 66 16.52 1.72 0.35
CA GLN A 66 15.51 1.70 -0.71
C GLN A 66 15.29 0.30 -1.31
N LYS A 67 16.35 -0.53 -1.39
CA LYS A 67 16.22 -1.95 -1.75
C LYS A 67 15.38 -2.72 -0.73
N ASN A 68 15.62 -2.51 0.56
CA ASN A 68 14.84 -3.15 1.62
C ASN A 68 13.37 -2.73 1.56
N VAL A 69 13.10 -1.44 1.38
CA VAL A 69 11.72 -0.92 1.21
C VAL A 69 11.05 -1.55 -0.01
N LEU A 70 11.74 -1.66 -1.16
CA LEU A 70 11.21 -2.33 -2.34
C LEU A 70 10.92 -3.81 -2.09
N GLU A 71 11.75 -4.50 -1.32
CA GLU A 71 11.51 -5.90 -0.96
C GLU A 71 10.23 -6.04 -0.13
N VAL A 72 10.07 -5.19 0.90
CA VAL A 72 8.85 -5.12 1.72
C VAL A 72 7.63 -4.87 0.84
N TYR A 73 7.67 -3.83 0.00
CA TYR A 73 6.59 -3.49 -0.92
C TYR A 73 6.24 -4.65 -1.85
N ARG A 74 7.23 -5.23 -2.54
CA ARG A 74 7.01 -6.35 -3.49
C ARG A 74 6.44 -7.58 -2.80
N LYS A 75 6.93 -7.90 -1.60
CA LYS A 75 6.45 -9.03 -0.80
C LYS A 75 4.97 -8.85 -0.47
N PHE A 76 4.58 -7.72 0.11
CA PHE A 76 3.19 -7.45 0.47
C PHE A 76 2.29 -7.31 -0.75
N ASN A 77 2.72 -6.59 -1.80
CA ASN A 77 1.94 -6.43 -3.02
C ASN A 77 1.65 -7.80 -3.64
N ARG A 78 2.67 -8.65 -3.83
CA ARG A 78 2.50 -10.00 -4.39
C ARG A 78 1.57 -10.86 -3.54
N ALA A 79 1.76 -10.88 -2.22
CA ALA A 79 0.95 -11.69 -1.32
C ALA A 79 -0.53 -11.24 -1.30
N ASN A 80 -0.78 -9.93 -1.46
CA ASN A 80 -2.12 -9.34 -1.37
C ASN A 80 -2.81 -9.13 -2.72
N ARG A 81 -2.23 -9.53 -3.87
CA ARG A 81 -2.86 -9.39 -5.20
C ARG A 81 -4.27 -9.99 -5.26
N HIS A 82 -4.54 -11.06 -4.51
CA HIS A 82 -5.85 -11.69 -4.40
C HIS A 82 -6.95 -10.76 -3.84
N LYS A 83 -6.60 -9.64 -3.20
CA LYS A 83 -7.55 -8.62 -2.72
C LYS A 83 -7.93 -7.60 -3.78
N MET A 84 -7.12 -7.49 -4.84
CA MET A 84 -7.28 -6.53 -5.92
C MET A 84 -7.79 -7.18 -7.20
N GLU A 85 -7.39 -8.43 -7.45
CA GLU A 85 -7.76 -9.18 -8.63
C GLU A 85 -9.06 -9.96 -8.40
N PRO A 86 -9.90 -10.09 -9.45
CA PRO A 86 -11.07 -10.95 -9.38
C PRO A 86 -10.70 -12.37 -8.97
N ILE A 87 -11.63 -13.03 -8.27
CA ILE A 87 -11.49 -14.44 -7.91
C ILE A 87 -11.19 -15.23 -9.19
N PRO A 88 -10.12 -16.04 -9.23
CA PRO A 88 -9.80 -16.83 -10.41
C PRO A 88 -10.88 -17.88 -10.61
N VAL A 89 -11.54 -17.85 -11.77
CA VAL A 89 -12.59 -18.80 -12.16
C VAL A 89 -12.09 -19.68 -13.29
N CYS A 90 -12.26 -20.98 -13.15
CA CYS A 90 -12.02 -21.93 -14.24
C CYS A 90 -13.11 -21.75 -15.31
N THR A 91 -12.72 -21.26 -16.48
CA THR A 91 -13.64 -21.16 -17.62
C THR A 91 -13.68 -22.49 -18.35
N ILE A 92 -14.79 -23.21 -18.21
CA ILE A 92 -15.01 -24.48 -18.90
C ILE A 92 -15.49 -24.19 -20.33
N PRO A 93 -14.81 -24.66 -21.38
CA PRO A 93 -15.28 -24.60 -22.77
C PRO A 93 -16.71 -25.14 -22.90
N GLY A 94 -17.53 -24.50 -23.74
CA GLY A 94 -18.94 -24.88 -23.88
C GLY A 94 -19.15 -26.34 -24.26
N GLU A 95 -18.24 -26.91 -25.05
CA GLU A 95 -18.21 -28.32 -25.47
C GLU A 95 -17.94 -29.32 -24.34
N LEU A 96 -17.41 -28.86 -23.21
CA LEU A 96 -17.14 -29.67 -22.01
C LEU A 96 -18.17 -29.46 -20.89
N LYS A 97 -19.18 -28.59 -21.11
CA LYS A 97 -20.29 -28.42 -20.17
C LYS A 97 -21.32 -29.54 -20.41
N LEU A 98 -21.60 -30.32 -19.36
CA LEU A 98 -22.63 -31.36 -19.33
C LEU A 98 -24.04 -30.77 -19.55
#